data_AF-A0A7W2JLI4-F1
#
_entry.id   AF-A0A7W2JLI4-F1
#
_cell.length_a   1.000
_cell.length_b   1.000
_cell.length_c   1.000
_cell.angle_alpha   90.00
_cell.angle_beta   90.00
_cell.angle_gamma   90.00
#
_symmetry.space_group_name_H-M   'P 1'
#
loop_
_entity.id
_entity.type
_entity.pdbx_description
1 polymer ?
#
loop_
_entity_poly.entity_id
_entity_poly.type
_entity_poly.pdbx_seq_one_letter_code
_entity_poly.pdbx_strand_id
1 'polypeptide(L)' 'MRRRHPRRSSAPRNKTVYVHAYPRFRFGRWEHVCQHYRSAPYQLAFEF' A
#
# COMPACT_ATOMS: atom_id res chain seq x y z
N MET A 1 6.87 23.83 27.45
CA MET A 1 6.36 23.27 26.17
C MET A 1 7.47 22.51 25.44
N ARG A 2 7.32 21.20 25.21
CA ARG A 2 8.11 20.44 24.22
C ARG A 2 7.18 19.45 23.54
N ARG A 3 6.76 19.76 22.30
CA ARG A 3 6.00 18.84 21.46
C ARG A 3 6.94 17.69 21.09
N ARG A 4 6.71 16.51 21.67
CA ARG A 4 7.38 15.27 21.24
C ARG A 4 6.91 14.98 19.81
N HIS A 5 7.75 15.28 18.82
CA HIS A 5 7.50 14.80 17.47
C HIS A 5 7.63 13.27 17.50
N PRO A 6 6.56 12.50 17.21
CA PRO A 6 6.69 11.05 17.14
C PRO A 6 7.72 10.73 16.06
N ARG A 7 8.76 9.98 16.44
CA ARG A 7 9.77 9.49 15.51
C ARG A 7 9.03 8.73 14.41
N ARG A 8 9.00 9.31 13.20
CA ARG A 8 8.41 8.70 12.02
C ARG A 8 9.21 7.42 11.78
N SER A 9 8.60 6.27 12.08
CA SER A 9 9.22 4.96 11.82
C SER A 9 9.75 4.95 10.39
N SER A 10 11.06 4.70 10.23
CA SER A 10 11.74 4.63 8.93
C SER A 10 11.30 3.44 8.09
N ALA A 11 10.55 2.50 8.66
CA ALA A 11 9.91 1.43 7.91
C ALA A 11 8.99 2.03 6.84
N PRO A 12 9.07 1.57 5.57
CA PRO A 12 8.11 1.95 4.55
C PRO A 12 6.75 1.43 5.03
N ARG A 13 5.95 2.31 5.63
CA ARG A 13 4.55 2.01 5.91
C ARG A 13 3.91 1.83 4.55
N ASN A 14 3.72 0.59 4.13
CA ASN A 14 2.93 0.26 2.95
C ASN A 14 1.62 1.03 3.04
N LYS A 15 1.49 2.11 2.27
CA LYS A 15 0.40 3.06 2.41
C LYS A 15 -0.80 2.44 1.73
N THR A 16 -1.66 1.76 2.45
CA THR A 16 -2.89 1.21 1.90
C THR A 16 -4.04 2.21 2.01
N VAL A 17 -5.03 2.08 1.13
CA VAL A 17 -6.31 2.79 1.18
C VAL A 17 -7.44 1.80 1.06
N TYR A 18 -8.48 2.03 1.84
CA TYR A 18 -9.77 1.35 1.68
C TYR A 18 -10.56 2.00 0.56
N VAL A 19 -11.23 1.18 -0.21
CA VAL A 19 -12.07 1.57 -1.35
C VAL A 19 -13.38 0.79 -1.29
N HIS A 20 -14.41 1.25 -2.02
CA HIS A 20 -15.61 0.46 -2.22
C HIS A 20 -15.26 -0.88 -2.85
N ALA A 21 -15.91 -1.96 -2.40
CA ALA A 21 -15.65 -3.28 -2.92
C ALA A 21 -15.99 -3.36 -4.42
N TYR A 22 -15.03 -3.82 -5.24
CA TYR A 22 -15.25 -4.01 -6.67
C TYR A 22 -14.49 -5.25 -7.19
N PRO A 23 -14.99 -5.90 -8.27
CA PRO A 23 -14.31 -7.01 -8.89
C PRO A 23 -13.13 -6.53 -9.74
N ARG A 24 -11.96 -7.16 -9.58
CA ARG A 24 -10.74 -6.86 -10.33
C ARG A 24 -10.13 -8.16 -10.88
N PHE A 25 -9.82 -8.19 -12.17
CA PHE A 25 -9.14 -9.32 -12.78
C PHE A 25 -7.62 -9.20 -12.64
N ARG A 26 -6.98 -10.18 -11.99
CA ARG A 26 -5.52 -10.27 -11.80
C ARG A 26 -5.09 -11.74 -11.80
N PHE A 27 -3.90 -12.02 -12.32
CA PHE A 27 -3.31 -13.37 -12.36
C PHE A 27 -4.27 -14.46 -12.89
N GLY A 28 -5.09 -14.13 -13.89
CA GLY A 28 -6.03 -15.05 -14.51
C GLY A 28 -7.32 -15.31 -13.72
N ARG A 29 -7.59 -14.57 -12.64
CA ARG A 29 -8.78 -14.76 -11.79
C ARG A 29 -9.44 -13.43 -11.44
N TRP A 30 -10.75 -13.49 -11.16
CA TRP A 30 -11.49 -12.36 -10.61
C TRP A 30 -11.34 -12.34 -9.09
N GLU A 31 -10.95 -11.20 -8.55
CA GLU A 31 -10.80 -10.94 -7.12
C GLU A 31 -11.77 -9.84 -6.69
N HIS A 32 -12.41 -9.98 -5.52
CA HIS A 32 -13.14 -8.87 -4.90
C HIS A 32 -12.17 -8.06 -4.05
N VAL A 33 -11.99 -6.79 -4.39
CA VAL A 33 -11.02 -5.92 -3.71
C VAL A 33 -11.69 -4.77 -3.00
N CYS A 34 -11.32 -4.57 -1.73
CA CYS A 34 -11.72 -3.44 -0.89
C CYS A 34 -10.53 -2.61 -0.36
N GLN A 35 -9.30 -2.97 -0.75
CA GLN A 35 -8.08 -2.30 -0.30
C GLN A 35 -6.97 -2.34 -1.37
N HIS A 36 -6.27 -1.23 -1.57
CA HIS A 36 -5.09 -1.16 -2.45
C HIS A 36 -3.92 -0.41 -1.82
N TYR A 37 -2.71 -0.70 -2.29
CA TYR A 37 -1.53 0.13 -2.02
C TYR A 37 -1.60 1.44 -2.83
N ARG A 38 -1.31 2.59 -2.20
CA ARG A 38 -1.19 3.90 -2.84
C ARG A 38 0.01 4.00 -3.79
N SER A 39 1.03 3.22 -3.52
CA SER A 39 2.25 3.07 -4.31
C SER A 39 2.51 1.58 -4.45
N ALA A 40 2.84 1.09 -5.64
CA ALA A 40 3.12 -0.33 -5.80
C ALA A 40 4.27 -0.71 -4.85
N PRO A 41 4.09 -1.73 -3.99
CA PRO A 41 5.24 -2.28 -3.29
C PRO A 41 6.21 -2.75 -4.38
N TYR A 42 7.50 -2.42 -4.25
CA TYR A 42 8.55 -2.80 -5.21
C TYR A 42 8.61 -2.01 -6.53
N GLN A 43 7.94 -0.86 -6.69
CA GLN A 43 8.02 -0.05 -7.93
C GLN A 43 9.46 0.37 -8.34
N LEU A 44 10.42 0.32 -7.42
CA LEU A 44 11.84 0.64 -7.66
C LEU A 44 12.78 -0.55 -7.43
N ALA A 45 12.27 -1.74 -7.12
CA ALA A 45 13.11 -2.92 -6.98
C ALA A 45 13.18 -3.62 -8.34
N PHE A 46 14.09 -3.15 -9.19
CA PHE A 46 14.54 -3.90 -10.35
C PHE A 46 15.74 -4.74 -9.89
N GLU A 47 15.57 -6.04 -9.77
CA GLU A 47 16.71 -6.97 -9.71
C GLU A 47 17.12 -7.24 -11.16
N PHE A 48 18.27 -6.70 -11.56
CA PHE A 48 18.98 -7.08 -12.77
C PHE A 48 20.25 -7.84 -12.38
#